data_AF-A0A2S6SCH5-F1
#
_entry.id   AF-A0A2S6SCH5-F1
#
_cell.length_a   1.000
_cell.length_b   1.000
_cell.length_c   1.000
_cell.angle_alpha   90.00
_cell.angle_beta   90.00
_cell.angle_gamma   90.00
#
_symmetry.space_group_name_H-M   'P 1'
#
loop_
_entity.id
_entity.type
_entity.pdbx_description
1 polymer ?
#
loop_
_entity_poly.entity_id
_entity_poly.type
_entity_poly.pdbx_seq_one_letter_code
_entity_poly.pdbx_strand_id
1 'polypeptide(L)'
;MTYNLSNILTLSRIAIIPIILLMIIMQGSLTSWIGFALFVIAGITDFMDGYLARIRKEQTTFGTFLDPIADKLLVASVILVLTAKGIIGGWTTIPALIILMREILVSGLREFLSSVSVSVPVSRVAKFKTTLQIFALAILILSEGNIQDLPILFIGEISLWVAAALTLYTGSDYLTSGIKHLK
;
A
#
# COMPACT_ATOMS: atom_id res chain seq x y z
N MET A 1 16.40 17.53 15.39
CA MET A 1 15.97 16.48 14.45
C MET A 1 17.05 15.42 14.39
N THR A 2 16.86 14.26 15.02
CA THR A 2 17.77 13.12 14.85
C THR A 2 17.39 12.41 13.55
N TYR A 3 18.21 12.60 12.52
CA TYR A 3 18.11 11.90 11.25
C TYR A 3 18.53 10.44 11.44
N ASN A 4 17.62 9.61 11.96
CA ASN A 4 17.83 8.18 12.09
C ASN A 4 17.59 7.50 10.74
N LEU A 5 18.23 6.36 10.51
CA LEU A 5 18.20 5.65 9.22
C LEU A 5 16.77 5.30 8.78
N SER A 6 15.91 4.91 9.73
CA SER A 6 14.48 4.64 9.46
C SER A 6 13.73 5.87 8.96
N ASN A 7 13.98 7.06 9.51
CA ASN A 7 13.31 8.29 9.04
C ASN A 7 13.75 8.68 7.62
N ILE A 8 15.03 8.46 7.29
CA ILE A 8 15.55 8.70 5.94
C ILE A 8 14.88 7.76 4.93
N LEU A 9 14.67 6.49 5.30
CA LEU A 9 13.98 5.52 4.46
C LEU A 9 12.52 5.95 4.19
N THR A 10 11.75 6.30 5.22
CA THR A 10 10.36 6.78 5.05
C THR A 10 10.30 8.03 4.16
N LEU A 11 11.16 9.02 4.41
CA LEU A 11 11.22 10.25 3.60
C LEU A 11 11.63 9.98 2.15
N SER A 12 12.59 9.07 1.94
CA SER A 12 13.00 8.66 0.61
C SER A 12 11.87 7.99 -0.16
N ARG A 13 11.00 7.22 0.53
CA ARG A 13 9.80 6.63 -0.07
C ARG A 13 8.84 7.72 -0.53
N ILE A 14 8.53 8.70 0.30
CA ILE A 14 7.64 9.80 -0.09
C ILE A 14 8.21 10.54 -1.31
N ALA A 15 9.52 10.80 -1.32
CA ALA A 15 10.20 11.48 -2.42
C ALA A 15 10.22 10.66 -3.73
N ILE A 16 10.17 9.32 -3.66
CA ILE A 16 10.18 8.46 -4.85
C ILE A 16 8.79 8.31 -5.51
N ILE A 17 7.70 8.61 -4.79
CA ILE A 17 6.32 8.48 -5.31
C ILE A 17 6.16 9.26 -6.63
N PRO A 18 6.50 10.56 -6.75
CA PRO A 18 6.33 11.29 -8.00
C PRO A 18 7.09 10.68 -9.17
N ILE A 19 8.26 10.09 -8.90
CA ILE A 19 9.08 9.40 -9.91
C ILE A 19 8.37 8.13 -10.38
N ILE A 20 7.84 7.32 -9.44
CA ILE A 20 7.04 6.14 -9.79
C ILE A 20 5.85 6.53 -10.67
N LEU A 21 5.10 7.57 -10.28
CA LEU A 21 3.93 8.02 -11.04
C LEU A 21 4.32 8.50 -12.43
N LEU A 22 5.42 9.26 -12.54
CA LEU A 22 5.94 9.72 -13.83
C LEU A 22 6.30 8.54 -14.74
N MET A 23 6.93 7.50 -14.21
CA MET A 23 7.27 6.29 -14.97
C MET A 23 6.04 5.54 -15.49
N ILE A 24 4.95 5.51 -14.69
CA ILE A 24 3.67 4.92 -15.12
C ILE A 24 3.03 5.78 -16.22
N ILE A 25 3.11 7.11 -16.12
CA ILE A 25 2.48 8.04 -17.09
C ILE A 25 3.22 8.05 -18.44
N MET A 26 4.54 7.95 -18.45
CA MET A 26 5.38 8.09 -19.66
C MET A 26 5.18 7.00 -20.72
N GLN A 27 4.44 5.93 -20.41
CA GLN A 27 4.04 4.85 -21.32
C GLN A 27 5.20 4.24 -22.15
N GLY A 28 5.72 3.10 -21.71
CA GLY A 28 6.76 2.38 -22.43
C GLY A 28 7.27 1.16 -21.68
N SER A 29 7.79 0.15 -22.39
CA SER A 29 8.28 -1.09 -21.77
C SER A 29 9.36 -0.81 -20.71
N LEU A 30 10.34 0.02 -21.04
CA LEU A 30 11.41 0.39 -20.11
C LEU A 30 10.87 1.16 -18.89
N THR A 31 9.98 2.14 -19.10
CA THR A 31 9.43 2.94 -18.00
C THR A 31 8.52 2.12 -17.09
N SER A 32 7.78 1.15 -17.62
CA SER A 32 6.99 0.21 -16.82
C SER A 32 7.85 -0.73 -15.99
N TRP A 33 8.97 -1.24 -16.53
CA TRP A 33 9.94 -2.02 -15.75
C TRP A 33 10.60 -1.19 -14.65
N ILE A 34 10.95 0.07 -14.94
CA ILE A 34 11.49 0.99 -13.94
C ILE A 34 10.43 1.29 -12.87
N GLY A 35 9.20 1.63 -13.26
CA GLY A 35 8.09 1.89 -12.34
C GLY A 35 7.79 0.69 -11.44
N PHE A 36 7.77 -0.51 -12.01
CA PHE A 36 7.65 -1.78 -11.28
C PHE A 36 8.78 -1.94 -10.25
N ALA A 37 10.04 -1.80 -10.68
CA ALA A 37 11.20 -1.96 -9.81
C ALA A 37 11.19 -0.95 -8.67
N LEU A 38 10.92 0.33 -8.96
CA LEU A 38 10.84 1.39 -7.96
C LEU A 38 9.71 1.13 -6.96
N PHE A 39 8.53 0.70 -7.43
CA PHE A 39 7.40 0.37 -6.57
C PHE A 39 7.70 -0.82 -5.64
N VAL A 40 8.31 -1.88 -6.17
CA VAL A 40 8.71 -3.06 -5.37
C VAL A 40 9.79 -2.68 -4.36
N ILE A 41 10.79 -1.90 -4.75
CA ILE A 41 11.84 -1.40 -3.84
C ILE A 41 11.21 -0.55 -2.74
N ALA A 42 10.26 0.34 -3.07
CA ALA A 42 9.55 1.16 -2.10
C ALA A 42 8.76 0.33 -1.06
N GLY A 43 8.15 -0.79 -1.50
CA GLY A 43 7.48 -1.72 -0.59
C GLY A 43 8.44 -2.55 0.26
N ILE A 44 9.59 -2.95 -0.28
CA ILE A 44 10.62 -3.67 0.49
C ILE A 44 11.24 -2.75 1.54
N THR A 45 11.50 -1.48 1.23
CA THR A 45 12.07 -0.55 2.19
C THR A 45 11.14 -0.27 3.37
N ASP A 46 9.81 -0.36 3.21
CA ASP A 46 8.80 -0.30 4.29
C ASP A 46 8.82 -1.50 5.24
N PHE A 47 9.17 -2.66 4.71
CA PHE A 47 9.39 -3.78 5.61
C PHE A 47 10.70 -3.60 6.39
N MET A 48 11.73 -3.07 5.72
CA MET A 48 13.06 -2.91 6.27
C MET A 48 13.15 -1.81 7.32
N ASP A 49 12.55 -0.63 7.13
CA ASP A 49 12.61 0.48 8.08
C ASP A 49 11.97 0.12 9.43
N GLY A 50 10.84 -0.57 9.43
CA GLY A 50 10.14 -1.04 10.62
C GLY A 50 10.85 -2.22 11.29
N TYR A 51 11.60 -3.02 10.53
CA TYR A 51 12.51 -4.04 11.09
C TYR A 51 13.73 -3.39 11.76
N LEU A 52 14.38 -2.44 11.08
CA LEU A 52 15.57 -1.77 11.57
C LEU A 52 15.27 -0.91 12.81
N ALA A 53 14.15 -0.19 12.81
CA ALA A 53 13.71 0.63 13.93
C ALA A 53 13.51 -0.20 15.21
N ARG A 54 12.99 -1.44 15.08
CA ARG A 54 12.79 -2.36 16.20
C ARG A 54 14.10 -2.91 16.76
N ILE A 55 15.05 -3.25 15.88
CA ILE A 55 16.35 -3.79 16.30
C ILE A 55 17.23 -2.71 16.93
N ARG A 56 17.27 -1.53 16.31
CA ARG A 56 18.12 -0.43 16.77
C ARG A 56 17.51 0.42 17.88
N LYS A 57 16.24 0.18 18.24
CA LYS A 57 15.46 1.01 19.19
C LYS A 57 15.47 2.49 18.80
N GLU A 58 15.52 2.77 17.50
CA GLU A 58 15.62 4.13 16.92
C GLU A 58 14.24 4.69 16.52
N GLN A 59 13.15 4.17 17.10
CA GLN A 59 11.80 4.66 16.82
C GLN A 59 11.65 6.11 17.26
N THR A 60 11.34 6.99 16.32
CA THR A 60 11.03 8.39 16.60
C THR A 60 9.52 8.63 16.45
N THR A 61 8.98 9.58 17.21
CA THR A 61 7.57 9.99 17.11
C THR A 61 7.23 10.49 15.70
N PHE A 62 8.16 11.23 15.08
CA PHE A 62 8.00 11.75 13.73
C PHE A 62 7.97 10.64 12.66
N GLY A 63 8.91 9.69 12.70
CA GLY A 63 8.92 8.56 11.77
C GLY A 63 7.68 7.68 11.89
N THR A 64 7.27 7.40 13.14
CA THR A 64 6.05 6.61 13.43
C THR A 64 4.78 7.27 12.89
N PHE A 65 4.74 8.60 12.87
CA PHE A 65 3.62 9.36 12.28
C PHE A 65 3.66 9.37 10.74
N LEU A 66 4.84 9.51 10.13
CA LEU A 66 4.98 9.57 8.67
C LEU A 66 4.80 8.23 7.97
N ASP A 67 5.23 7.11 8.56
CA ASP A 67 5.18 5.78 7.93
C ASP A 67 3.77 5.43 7.41
N PRO A 68 2.70 5.51 8.24
CA PRO A 68 1.34 5.20 7.79
C PRO A 68 0.80 6.18 6.75
N ILE A 69 1.38 7.38 6.63
CA ILE A 69 1.01 8.37 5.62
C ILE A 69 1.68 8.02 4.30
N ALA A 70 2.98 7.72 4.33
CA ALA A 70 3.77 7.34 3.16
C ALA A 70 3.19 6.10 2.46
N ASP A 71 2.80 5.09 3.22
CA ASP A 71 2.20 3.85 2.71
C ASP A 71 0.90 4.12 1.92
N LYS A 72 -0.05 4.85 2.54
CA LYS A 72 -1.33 5.21 1.89
C LYS A 72 -1.12 6.11 0.68
N LEU A 73 -0.21 7.08 0.76
CA LEU A 73 0.07 7.96 -0.35
C LEU A 73 0.59 7.17 -1.55
N LEU A 74 1.49 6.21 -1.32
CA LEU A 74 2.03 5.37 -2.40
C LEU A 74 0.92 4.53 -3.05
N VAL A 75 0.17 3.76 -2.26
CA VAL A 75 -0.91 2.91 -2.77
C VAL A 75 -1.98 3.74 -3.48
N ALA A 76 -2.46 4.81 -2.85
CA ALA A 76 -3.56 5.59 -3.38
C ALA A 76 -3.17 6.31 -4.67
N SER A 77 -1.96 6.85 -4.74
CA SER A 77 -1.48 7.53 -5.94
C SER A 77 -1.30 6.56 -7.11
N VAL A 78 -0.79 5.35 -6.85
CA VAL A 78 -0.65 4.31 -7.89
C VAL A 78 -2.01 3.85 -8.39
N ILE A 79 -2.96 3.55 -7.50
CA ILE A 79 -4.33 3.20 -7.90
C ILE A 79 -4.96 4.31 -8.75
N LEU A 80 -4.80 5.57 -8.34
CA LEU A 80 -5.36 6.72 -9.05
C LEU A 80 -4.78 6.84 -10.47
N VAL A 81 -3.46 6.76 -10.63
CA VAL A 81 -2.82 6.86 -11.94
C VAL A 81 -3.17 5.67 -12.84
N LEU A 82 -3.17 4.44 -12.31
CA LEU A 82 -3.58 3.24 -13.07
C LEU A 82 -5.05 3.31 -13.50
N THR A 83 -5.92 3.90 -12.66
CA THR A 83 -7.33 4.15 -13.01
C THR A 83 -7.43 5.21 -14.10
N ALA A 84 -6.70 6.32 -13.98
CA ALA A 84 -6.67 7.39 -15.00
C ALA A 84 -6.13 6.90 -16.35
N LYS A 85 -5.21 5.93 -16.33
CA LYS A 85 -4.66 5.25 -17.52
C LYS A 85 -5.62 4.21 -18.12
N GLY A 86 -6.72 3.88 -17.44
CA GLY A 86 -7.68 2.87 -17.87
C GLY A 86 -7.25 1.43 -17.64
N ILE A 87 -6.10 1.17 -17.00
CA ILE A 87 -5.67 -0.18 -16.59
C ILE A 87 -6.63 -0.72 -15.53
N ILE A 88 -6.91 0.10 -14.51
CA ILE A 88 -7.97 -0.19 -13.54
C ILE A 88 -9.26 0.41 -14.10
N GLY A 89 -9.90 -0.33 -15.00
CA GLY A 89 -11.13 0.09 -15.68
C GLY A 89 -12.33 -0.81 -15.39
N GLY A 90 -13.53 -0.34 -15.76
CA GLY A 90 -14.77 -1.13 -15.69
C GLY A 90 -15.04 -1.71 -14.29
N TRP A 91 -15.21 -3.02 -14.23
CA TRP A 91 -15.50 -3.72 -12.96
C TRP A 91 -14.29 -3.73 -12.00
N THR A 92 -13.06 -3.65 -12.52
CA THR A 92 -11.83 -3.64 -11.72
C THR A 92 -11.67 -2.32 -10.91
N THR A 93 -12.42 -1.27 -11.24
CA THR A 93 -12.49 -0.06 -10.40
C THR A 93 -13.16 -0.32 -9.05
N ILE A 94 -14.05 -1.31 -8.94
CA ILE A 94 -14.73 -1.67 -7.67
C ILE A 94 -13.73 -2.15 -6.59
N PRO A 95 -12.88 -3.17 -6.84
CA PRO A 95 -11.91 -3.62 -5.83
C PRO A 95 -10.90 -2.52 -5.47
N ALA A 96 -10.50 -1.67 -6.41
CA ALA A 96 -9.65 -0.51 -6.14
C ALA A 96 -10.30 0.46 -5.15
N LEU A 97 -11.58 0.81 -5.35
CA LEU A 97 -12.34 1.65 -4.43
C LEU A 97 -12.49 1.02 -3.04
N ILE A 98 -12.77 -0.29 -2.97
CA ILE A 98 -12.87 -1.03 -1.70
C ILE A 98 -11.54 -0.92 -0.91
N ILE A 99 -10.41 -1.11 -1.60
CA ILE A 99 -9.08 -1.01 -0.98
C ILE A 99 -8.86 0.40 -0.42
N LEU A 100 -9.08 1.44 -1.22
CA LEU A 100 -8.90 2.84 -0.81
C LEU A 100 -9.79 3.22 0.37
N MET A 101 -11.10 2.94 0.29
CA MET A 101 -12.05 3.27 1.34
C MET A 101 -11.65 2.61 2.66
N ARG A 102 -11.28 1.32 2.61
CA ARG A 102 -10.87 0.59 3.81
C ARG A 102 -9.57 1.13 4.37
N GLU A 103 -8.57 1.43 3.56
CA GLU A 103 -7.28 1.97 4.04
C GLU A 103 -7.45 3.26 4.83
N ILE A 104 -8.31 4.15 4.37
CA ILE A 104 -8.66 5.37 5.09
C ILE A 104 -9.43 5.04 6.37
N LEU A 105 -10.50 4.23 6.28
CA LEU A 105 -11.37 3.90 7.40
C LEU A 105 -10.64 3.20 8.55
N VAL A 106 -9.91 2.11 8.26
CA VAL A 106 -9.22 1.33 9.30
C VAL A 106 -8.08 2.13 9.92
N SER A 107 -7.47 3.03 9.15
CA SER A 107 -6.42 3.89 9.69
C SER A 107 -6.96 4.96 10.62
N GLY A 108 -8.05 5.63 10.24
CA GLY A 108 -8.73 6.59 11.13
C GLY A 108 -9.23 5.91 12.40
N LEU A 109 -9.79 4.70 12.28
CA LEU A 109 -10.22 3.91 13.43
C LEU A 109 -9.04 3.48 14.32
N ARG A 110 -7.91 3.07 13.74
CA ARG A 110 -6.70 2.71 14.49
C ARG A 110 -6.16 3.90 15.28
N GLU A 111 -6.12 5.07 14.65
CA GLU A 111 -5.67 6.30 15.30
C GLU A 111 -6.59 6.66 16.47
N PHE A 112 -7.91 6.61 16.25
CA PHE A 112 -8.90 6.79 17.31
C PHE A 112 -8.72 5.79 18.46
N LEU A 113 -8.63 4.49 18.19
CA LEU A 113 -8.46 3.45 19.23
C LEU A 113 -7.12 3.57 19.98
N SER A 114 -6.06 3.99 19.30
CA SER A 114 -4.76 4.23 19.93
C SER A 114 -4.82 5.34 20.98
N SER A 115 -5.67 6.35 20.77
CA SER A 115 -5.91 7.42 21.75
C SER A 115 -6.62 6.91 23.02
N VAL A 116 -7.33 5.79 22.94
CA VAL A 116 -8.04 5.16 24.06
C VAL A 116 -7.25 3.97 24.65
N SER A 117 -5.97 3.82 24.30
CA SER A 117 -5.05 2.77 24.79
C SER A 117 -5.45 1.32 24.46
N VAL A 118 -6.30 1.11 23.46
CA VAL A 118 -6.67 -0.25 23.00
C VAL A 118 -5.79 -0.64 21.82
N SER A 119 -4.89 -1.61 22.04
CA SER A 119 -4.08 -2.20 20.98
C SER A 119 -4.76 -3.42 20.38
N VAL A 120 -5.21 -3.32 19.12
CA VAL A 120 -5.75 -4.46 18.38
C VAL A 120 -4.61 -5.12 17.58
N PRO A 121 -4.24 -6.38 17.89
CA PRO A 121 -3.14 -7.07 17.21
C PRO A 121 -3.45 -7.30 15.73
N VAL A 122 -2.42 -7.22 14.88
CA VAL A 122 -2.54 -7.45 13.44
C VAL A 122 -2.62 -8.95 13.13
N SER A 123 -3.71 -9.39 12.50
CA SER A 123 -3.90 -10.79 12.11
C SER A 123 -2.95 -11.21 10.98
N ARG A 124 -2.66 -12.52 10.88
CA ARG A 124 -1.85 -13.06 9.77
C ARG A 124 -2.49 -12.79 8.39
N VAL A 125 -3.83 -12.80 8.35
CA VAL A 125 -4.62 -12.49 7.15
C VAL A 125 -4.37 -11.06 6.68
N ALA A 126 -4.26 -10.11 7.61
CA ALA A 126 -3.94 -8.72 7.28
C ALA A 126 -2.54 -8.55 6.65
N LYS A 127 -1.56 -9.36 7.06
CA LYS A 127 -0.22 -9.35 6.42
C LYS A 127 -0.29 -9.88 4.98
N PHE A 128 -0.97 -11.02 4.78
CA PHE A 128 -1.12 -11.61 3.46
C PHE A 128 -1.88 -10.68 2.49
N LYS A 129 -2.91 -9.98 2.99
CA LYS A 129 -3.65 -8.95 2.24
C LYS A 129 -2.71 -7.89 1.66
N THR A 130 -1.82 -7.33 2.47
CA THR A 130 -0.88 -6.29 2.01
C THR A 130 0.10 -6.83 0.98
N THR A 131 0.66 -8.03 1.18
CA THR A 131 1.54 -8.67 0.19
C THR A 131 0.85 -8.85 -1.15
N LEU A 132 -0.40 -9.34 -1.13
CA LEU A 132 -1.18 -9.56 -2.34
C LEU A 132 -1.55 -8.25 -3.04
N GLN A 133 -1.83 -7.20 -2.28
CA GLN A 133 -2.13 -5.87 -2.83
C GLN A 133 -0.91 -5.24 -3.51
N ILE A 134 0.27 -5.27 -2.87
CA ILE A 134 1.52 -4.81 -3.47
C ILE A 134 1.82 -5.62 -4.74
N PHE A 135 1.66 -6.94 -4.67
CA PHE A 135 1.83 -7.80 -5.84
C PHE A 135 0.89 -7.41 -6.99
N ALA A 136 -0.41 -7.26 -6.71
CA ALA A 136 -1.40 -6.86 -7.70
C ALA A 136 -1.03 -5.53 -8.39
N LEU A 137 -0.71 -4.50 -7.60
CA LEU A 137 -0.35 -3.18 -8.13
C LEU A 137 0.96 -3.22 -8.93
N ALA A 138 1.95 -3.98 -8.49
CA ALA A 138 3.21 -4.15 -9.22
C ALA A 138 2.95 -4.77 -10.61
N ILE A 139 2.17 -5.85 -10.67
CA ILE A 139 1.81 -6.49 -11.94
C ILE A 139 1.01 -5.55 -12.86
N LEU A 140 0.08 -4.77 -12.29
CA LEU A 140 -0.69 -3.79 -13.06
C LEU A 140 0.20 -2.66 -13.61
N ILE A 141 1.19 -2.18 -12.85
CA ILE A 141 2.20 -1.23 -13.36
C ILE A 141 2.97 -1.81 -14.55
N LEU A 142 3.36 -3.09 -14.46
CA LEU A 142 4.10 -3.77 -15.53
C LEU A 142 3.27 -3.91 -16.81
N SER A 143 1.95 -4.12 -16.67
CA SER A 143 1.03 -4.26 -17.81
C SER A 143 0.91 -3.00 -18.69
N GLU A 144 1.25 -1.81 -18.17
CA GLU A 144 1.23 -0.54 -18.93
C GLU A 144 2.26 -0.52 -20.08
N GLY A 145 3.33 -1.30 -19.99
CA GLY A 145 4.52 -1.18 -20.85
C GLY A 145 4.34 -1.71 -22.27
N ASN A 146 3.10 -1.81 -22.77
CA ASN A 146 2.70 -2.62 -23.92
C ASN A 146 3.13 -4.09 -23.82
N ILE A 147 3.36 -4.58 -22.59
CA ILE A 147 3.34 -6.01 -22.30
C ILE A 147 1.86 -6.40 -22.17
N GLN A 148 1.10 -6.15 -23.23
CA GLN A 148 -0.32 -6.53 -23.38
C GLN A 148 -0.43 -8.04 -23.68
N ASP A 149 0.45 -8.83 -23.09
CA ASP A 149 0.17 -10.24 -22.91
C ASP A 149 -1.02 -10.29 -21.94
N LEU A 150 -2.21 -10.56 -22.48
CA LEU A 150 -3.46 -10.78 -21.73
C LEU A 150 -3.28 -11.49 -20.36
N PRO A 151 -2.37 -12.48 -20.21
CA PRO A 151 -2.09 -13.10 -18.92
C PRO A 151 -1.71 -12.12 -17.80
N ILE A 152 -0.88 -11.11 -18.07
CA ILE A 152 -0.32 -10.24 -17.02
C ILE A 152 -1.39 -9.32 -16.45
N LEU A 153 -2.15 -8.65 -17.32
CA LEU A 153 -3.25 -7.79 -16.90
C LEU A 153 -4.26 -8.61 -16.08
N PHE A 154 -4.68 -9.77 -16.59
CA PHE A 154 -5.66 -10.63 -15.93
C PHE A 154 -5.19 -11.13 -14.55
N ILE A 155 -3.91 -11.50 -14.42
CA ILE A 155 -3.31 -11.88 -13.13
C ILE A 155 -3.35 -10.70 -12.16
N GLY A 156 -3.02 -9.48 -12.63
CA GLY A 156 -3.07 -8.26 -11.83
C GLY A 156 -4.48 -7.96 -11.33
N GLU A 157 -5.47 -8.02 -12.22
CA GLU A 157 -6.88 -7.78 -11.88
C GLU A 157 -7.43 -8.80 -10.89
N ILE A 158 -7.21 -10.10 -11.13
CA ILE A 158 -7.62 -11.17 -10.19
C ILE A 158 -6.97 -10.94 -8.83
N SER A 159 -5.67 -10.65 -8.81
CA SER A 159 -4.95 -10.41 -7.56
C SER A 159 -5.52 -9.21 -6.81
N LEU A 160 -5.94 -8.16 -7.52
CA LEU A 160 -6.58 -6.98 -6.94
C LEU A 160 -7.96 -7.33 -6.36
N TRP A 161 -8.76 -8.14 -7.04
CA TRP A 161 -10.04 -8.65 -6.54
C TRP A 161 -9.89 -9.48 -5.26
N VAL A 162 -8.92 -10.41 -5.24
CA VAL A 162 -8.65 -11.22 -4.05
C VAL A 162 -8.13 -10.33 -2.92
N ALA A 163 -7.28 -9.34 -3.21
CA ALA A 163 -6.83 -8.37 -2.22
C ALA A 163 -8.00 -7.54 -1.64
N ALA A 164 -8.97 -7.15 -2.47
CA ALA A 164 -10.18 -6.45 -2.02
C ALA A 164 -11.06 -7.34 -1.13
N ALA A 165 -11.26 -8.60 -1.48
CA ALA A 165 -12.01 -9.56 -0.67
C ALA A 165 -11.38 -9.75 0.73
N LEU A 166 -10.05 -9.93 0.78
CA LEU A 166 -9.31 -9.98 2.04
C LEU A 166 -9.35 -8.65 2.80
N THR A 167 -9.42 -7.53 2.07
CA THR A 167 -9.54 -6.20 2.65
C THR A 167 -10.87 -6.01 3.37
N LEU A 168 -11.97 -6.49 2.79
CA LEU A 168 -13.27 -6.51 3.46
C LEU A 168 -13.25 -7.40 4.70
N TYR A 169 -12.78 -8.64 4.56
CA TYR A 169 -12.70 -9.58 5.68
C TYR A 169 -11.93 -9.01 6.87
N THR A 170 -10.72 -8.47 6.61
CA THR A 170 -9.88 -7.88 7.66
C THR A 170 -10.43 -6.54 8.18
N GLY A 171 -11.20 -5.81 7.37
CA GLY A 171 -11.89 -4.59 7.80
C GLY A 171 -13.01 -4.90 8.80
N SER A 172 -13.85 -5.90 8.50
CA SER A 172 -14.94 -6.34 9.38
C SER A 172 -14.42 -6.92 10.70
N ASP A 173 -13.35 -7.73 10.65
CA ASP A 173 -12.69 -8.27 11.84
C ASP A 173 -12.14 -7.14 12.74
N TYR A 174 -11.52 -6.13 12.14
CA TYR A 174 -10.97 -4.98 12.86
C TYR A 174 -12.07 -4.11 13.48
N LEU A 175 -13.14 -3.82 12.74
CA LEU A 175 -14.29 -3.06 13.24
C LEU A 175 -14.95 -3.76 14.43
N THR A 176 -15.20 -5.07 14.30
CA THR A 176 -15.85 -5.86 15.35
C THR A 176 -14.97 -5.94 16.60
N SER A 177 -13.66 -6.13 16.41
CA SER A 177 -12.70 -6.13 17.51
C SER A 177 -12.60 -4.77 18.19
N GLY A 178 -12.57 -3.67 17.42
CA GLY A 178 -12.52 -2.31 17.97
C GLY A 178 -13.77 -1.95 18.79
N ILE A 179 -14.96 -2.26 18.27
CA ILE A 179 -16.24 -1.98 18.97
C ILE A 179 -16.34 -2.74 20.30
N LYS A 180 -15.84 -3.98 20.36
CA LYS A 180 -15.87 -4.78 21.61
C LYS A 180 -15.05 -4.16 22.75
N HIS A 181 -14.00 -3.42 22.44
CA HIS A 181 -13.15 -2.77 23.44
C HIS A 181 -13.63 -1.36 23.85
N LEU A 182 -14.63 -0.81 23.14
CA LEU A 182 -15.27 0.46 23.46
C LEU A 182 -16.48 0.30 24.41
N LYS A 183 -16.87 -0.94 24.70
CA LYS A 183 -17.85 -1.27 25.75
C LYS A 183 -17.14 -1.50 27.07
#